data_AF-A0A452IIY3-F1
#
_entry.id   AF-A0A452IIY3-F1
#
_cell.length_a   1.000
_cell.length_b   1.000
_cell.length_c   1.000
_cell.angle_alpha   90.00
_cell.angle_beta   90.00
_cell.angle_gamma   90.00
#
_symmetry.space_group_name_H-M   'P 1'
#
loop_
_entity.id
_entity.type
_entity.pdbx_description
1 polymer ?
#
loop_
_entity_poly.entity_id
_entity_poly.type
_entity_poly.pdbx_seq_one_letter_code
_entity_poly.pdbx_strand_id
1 'polypeptide(L)' 'MQCLKVIAVLLLCAALLSQIHCASLHRPSSHLTRQRRMTPFWRGISLRPIGAICRDDNECVSRLCRKNHCSIRISRA' A
#
# COMPACT_ATOMS: atom_id res chain seq x y z
N MET A 1 1.26 -32.63 35.64
CA MET A 1 0.14 -32.05 34.87
C MET A 1 0.36 -30.59 34.45
N GLN A 2 0.99 -29.75 35.28
CA GLN A 2 1.23 -28.34 34.95
C GLN A 2 2.35 -28.14 33.91
N CYS A 3 3.42 -28.94 33.95
CA CYS A 3 4.53 -28.87 32.98
C CYS A 3 4.06 -29.14 31.54
N LEU A 4 3.11 -30.09 31.36
CA LEU A 4 2.55 -30.42 30.04
C LEU A 4 1.77 -29.23 29.45
N LYS A 5 1.07 -28.48 30.30
CA LYS A 5 0.36 -27.24 29.93
C LYS A 5 1.33 -26.15 29.49
N VAL A 6 2.44 -25.96 30.21
CA VAL A 6 3.46 -24.97 29.85
C VAL A 6 4.12 -25.33 28.52
N ILE A 7 4.45 -26.61 28.30
CA ILE A 7 5.00 -27.08 27.03
C ILE A 7 4.02 -26.84 25.88
N ALA A 8 2.73 -27.15 26.07
CA ALA A 8 1.71 -26.91 25.05
C ALA A 8 1.57 -25.42 24.69
N VAL A 9 1.61 -24.52 25.68
CA VAL A 9 1.57 -23.07 25.47
C VAL A 9 2.81 -22.59 24.72
N LEU A 10 4.01 -23.06 25.09
CA LEU A 10 5.25 -22.69 24.41
C LEU A 10 5.26 -23.13 22.93
N LEU A 11 4.77 -24.34 22.64
CA LEU A 11 4.67 -24.84 21.26
C LEU A 11 3.66 -24.04 20.43
N LEU A 12 2.52 -23.67 21.01
CA LEU A 12 1.53 -22.79 20.37
C LEU A 12 2.12 -21.42 20.04
N CYS A 13 2.83 -20.79 20.98
CA CYS A 13 3.48 -19.50 20.77
C CYS A 13 4.55 -19.57 19.66
N ALA A 14 5.36 -20.63 19.64
CA ALA A 14 6.37 -20.84 18.61
C ALA A 14 5.74 -21.03 17.21
N ALA A 15 4.66 -21.81 17.11
CA ALA A 15 3.92 -22.00 15.86
C ALA A 15 3.31 -20.69 15.35
N LEU A 16 2.68 -19.90 16.24
CA LEU A 16 2.14 -18.58 15.92
C LEU A 16 3.23 -17.64 15.38
N LEU A 17 4.39 -17.56 16.05
CA LEU A 17 5.52 -16.72 15.62
C LEU A 17 6.10 -17.11 14.26
N SER A 18 6.13 -18.42 13.96
CA SER A 18 6.59 -18.94 12.67
C SER A 18 5.61 -18.58 11.53
N GLN A 19 4.30 -18.64 11.78
CA GLN A 19 3.27 -18.22 10.81
C GLN A 19 3.40 -16.75 10.41
N ILE A 20 3.75 -15.86 11.35
CA ILE A 20 3.97 -14.42 11.06
C ILE A 20 5.22 -14.22 10.19
N HIS A 21 6.28 -14.99 10.43
CA HIS A 21 7.49 -14.95 9.61
C HIS A 21 7.27 -15.51 8.19
N CYS A 22 6.50 -16.59 8.07
CA CYS A 22 6.16 -17.19 6.77
C CYS A 22 5.12 -16.37 5.99
N ALA A 23 4.20 -15.66 6.66
CA ALA A 23 3.31 -14.68 6.02
C ALA A 23 4.06 -13.42 5.55
N SER A 24 5.19 -13.10 6.18
CA SER A 24 6.07 -11.98 5.81
C SER A 24 7.01 -12.32 4.62
N LEU A 25 6.98 -13.54 4.10
CA LEU A 25 7.68 -13.89 2.85
C LEU A 25 6.99 -13.34 1.58
N HIS A 26 6.03 -12.41 1.71
CA HIS A 26 5.82 -11.43 0.66
C HIS A 26 6.97 -10.42 0.70
N ARG A 27 8.14 -10.90 0.26
CA ARG A 27 9.23 -10.10 -0.28
C ARG A 27 8.56 -8.95 -1.05
N PRO A 28 8.89 -7.67 -0.82
CA PRO A 28 8.52 -6.64 -1.76
C PRO A 28 9.32 -6.95 -3.03
N SER A 29 8.80 -7.90 -3.80
CA SER A 29 9.08 -8.01 -5.20
C SER A 29 8.79 -6.60 -5.69
N SER A 30 9.79 -6.00 -6.30
CA SER A 30 9.65 -4.91 -7.26
C SER A 30 8.82 -5.38 -8.46
N HIS A 31 7.77 -6.17 -8.22
CA HIS A 31 6.64 -6.37 -9.07
C HIS A 31 6.12 -4.97 -9.30
N LEU A 32 6.52 -4.40 -10.44
CA LEU A 32 5.86 -3.28 -11.08
C LEU A 32 4.39 -3.50 -10.84
N THR A 33 3.86 -2.81 -9.83
CA THR A 33 2.55 -3.10 -9.29
C THR A 33 1.67 -2.60 -10.39
N ARG A 34 1.24 -3.50 -11.28
CA ARG A 34 0.45 -3.17 -12.46
C ARG A 34 -0.66 -2.30 -11.91
N GLN A 35 -0.55 -1.00 -12.17
CA GLN A 35 -1.35 0.00 -11.49
C GLN A 35 -2.78 -0.47 -11.72
N ARG A 36 -3.47 -0.83 -10.62
CA ARG A 36 -4.77 -1.48 -10.70
C ARG A 36 -5.60 -0.54 -11.55
N ARG A 37 -5.93 -0.96 -12.79
CA ARG A 37 -6.57 -0.07 -13.76
C ARG A 37 -7.77 0.49 -13.04
N MET A 38 -7.75 1.80 -12.81
CA MET A 38 -8.85 2.50 -12.17
C MET A 38 -10.14 2.06 -12.86
N THR A 39 -11.16 1.75 -12.07
CA THR A 39 -12.47 1.41 -12.62
C THR A 39 -12.93 2.53 -13.56
N PRO A 40 -13.71 2.23 -14.61
CA PRO A 40 -14.19 3.25 -15.55
C PRO A 40 -14.89 4.44 -14.87
N PHE A 41 -15.42 4.23 -13.66
CA PHE A 41 -15.96 5.27 -12.78
C PHE A 41 -15.02 6.46 -12.56
N TRP A 42 -13.70 6.23 -12.48
CA TRP A 42 -12.72 7.31 -12.34
C TRP A 42 -12.59 8.20 -13.57
N ARG A 43 -13.18 7.83 -14.73
CA ARG A 43 -13.32 8.73 -15.88
C ARG A 43 -14.42 9.78 -15.68
N GLY A 44 -15.44 9.47 -14.88
CA GLY A 44 -16.54 10.39 -14.57
C GLY A 44 -16.21 11.36 -13.44
N ILE A 45 -15.25 11.00 -12.59
CA ILE A 45 -14.63 11.91 -11.64
C ILE A 45 -13.56 12.68 -12.42
N SER A 46 -13.74 13.99 -12.64
CA SER A 46 -12.78 14.87 -13.32
C SER A 46 -11.41 15.00 -12.60
N LEU A 47 -11.11 14.12 -11.63
CA LEU A 47 -9.86 14.07 -10.89
C LEU A 47 -8.89 13.11 -11.59
N ARG A 48 -7.77 13.68 -12.00
CA ARG A 48 -6.63 13.03 -12.62
C ARG A 48 -5.80 12.27 -11.57
N PRO A 49 -5.23 11.11 -11.93
CA PRO A 49 -4.38 10.33 -11.04
C PRO A 49 -3.01 10.97 -10.84
N ILE A 50 -2.25 10.44 -9.88
CA ILE A 50 -0.88 10.87 -9.57
C ILE A 50 0.01 10.69 -10.82
N GLY A 51 0.84 11.70 -11.12
CA GLY A 51 1.72 11.73 -12.30
C GLY A 51 1.03 12.16 -13.60
N ALA A 52 -0.29 12.32 -13.61
CA ALA A 52 -0.99 12.90 -14.76
C ALA A 52 -0.70 14.39 -14.90
N ILE A 53 -0.78 14.89 -16.13
CA ILE A 53 -0.59 16.32 -16.42
C ILE A 53 -1.78 17.11 -15.87
N CYS A 54 -1.50 18.17 -15.13
CA CYS A 54 -2.48 19.08 -14.54
C CYS A 54 -2.21 20.54 -14.92
N ARG A 55 -3.28 21.35 -14.95
CA ARG A 55 -3.21 22.82 -15.01
C ARG A 55 -3.55 23.47 -13.67
N ASP A 56 -4.56 22.93 -13.00
CA ASP A 56 -5.03 23.41 -11.69
C ASP A 56 -4.94 22.31 -10.63
N ASP A 57 -4.79 22.71 -9.37
CA ASP A 57 -4.71 21.77 -8.23
C ASP A 57 -5.96 20.89 -8.12
N ASN A 58 -7.14 21.46 -8.40
CA ASN A 58 -8.43 20.77 -8.33
C ASN A 58 -8.59 19.67 -9.40
N GLU A 59 -7.75 19.68 -10.43
CA GLU A 59 -7.75 18.58 -11.41
C GLU A 59 -7.14 17.31 -10.84
N CYS A 60 -6.36 17.37 -9.76
CA CYS A 60 -5.67 16.20 -9.22
C CYS A 60 -6.47 15.54 -8.09
N VAL A 61 -6.48 14.20 -8.02
CA VAL A 61 -7.00 13.44 -6.86
C VAL A 61 -6.34 13.91 -5.55
N SER A 62 -5.05 14.23 -5.60
CA SER A 62 -4.28 14.72 -4.45
C SER A 62 -4.48 16.21 -4.15
N ARG A 63 -5.26 16.93 -4.98
CA ARG A 63 -5.43 18.40 -4.95
C ARG A 63 -4.11 19.18 -4.97
N LEU A 64 -3.11 18.65 -5.68
CA LEU A 64 -1.78 19.22 -5.74
C LEU A 64 -1.17 19.04 -7.12
N CYS A 65 -1.04 20.15 -7.84
CA CYS A 65 -0.37 20.26 -9.12
C CYS A 65 1.04 20.86 -8.92
N ARG A 66 2.08 20.09 -9.26
CA ARG A 66 3.48 20.51 -9.16
C ARG A 66 4.20 20.22 -10.47
N LYS A 67 4.85 21.24 -11.04
CA LYS A 67 5.55 21.15 -12.34
C LYS A 67 4.63 20.59 -13.45
N ASN A 68 3.36 20.99 -13.45
CA ASN A 68 2.32 20.49 -14.36
C ASN A 68 2.00 18.99 -14.20
N HIS A 69 2.38 18.35 -13.10
CA HIS A 69 2.03 16.96 -12.78
C HIS A 69 1.38 16.83 -11.39
N CYS A 70 0.41 15.93 -11.27
CA CYS A 70 -0.22 15.64 -9.98
C CYS A 70 0.77 14.95 -9.02
N SER A 71 0.97 15.48 -7.83
CA SER A 71 1.86 14.92 -6.80
C SER A 71 1.11 14.62 -5.49
N ILE A 72 1.55 13.61 -4.74
CA ILE A 72 1.00 13.28 -3.41
C ILE A 72 1.71 13.99 -2.26
N ARG A 73 2.92 14.49 -2.51
CA ARG A 73 3.75 15.14 -1.51
C ARG A 73 4.09 16.52 -2.02
N ILE A 74 4.07 17.49 -1.12
CA ILE A 74 4.80 18.73 -1.31
C ILE A 74 6.28 18.34 -1.20
N SER A 75 6.85 17.80 -2.27
CA SER A 75 8.29 17.62 -2.37
C SER A 75 8.89 19.01 -2.35
N ARG A 76 9.42 19.42 -1.19
CA ARG A 76 10.31 20.58 -1.10
C ARG A 76 11.49 20.27 -2.01
N ALA A 77 11.68 21.12 -3.02
CA ALA A 77 12.94 21.17 -3.75
C ALA A 77 14.03 21.66 -2.81
#